data_AF-A0A9E1XRE7-F1
#
_entry.id   AF-A0A9E1XRE7-F1
#
_cell.length_a   1.000
_cell.length_b   1.000
_cell.length_c   1.000
_cell.angle_alpha   90.00
_cell.angle_beta   90.00
_cell.angle_gamma   90.00
#
_symmetry.space_group_name_H-M   'P 1'
#
loop_
_entity.id
_entity.type
_entity.pdbx_description
1 polymer ?
#
loop_
_entity_poly.entity_id
_entity_poly.type
_entity_poly.pdbx_seq_one_letter_code
_entity_poly.pdbx_strand_id
1 'polypeptide(L)' 'GMKPAEFSFKNALAVEEIHHGLYSEALAAVQGGTDLPAAAIHVCPVCGNTVEGGVPDKCSVCGIPGARFMEIA' A
#
# COMPACT_ATOMS: atom_id res chain seq x y z
N GLY A 1 11.52 -23.76 9.86
CA GLY A 1 11.86 -22.86 8.74
C GLY A 1 12.45 -21.55 9.25
N MET A 2 12.94 -20.70 8.34
CA MET A 2 13.46 -19.37 8.66
C MET A 2 12.31 -18.38 8.88
N LYS A 3 11.88 -18.24 10.14
CA LYS A 3 10.73 -17.39 10.54
C LYS A 3 10.77 -15.95 9.98
N PRO A 4 11.93 -15.25 9.91
CA PRO A 4 11.98 -13.91 9.34
C PRO A 4 11.59 -13.85 7.86
N ALA A 5 12.04 -14.84 7.07
CA ALA A 5 11.72 -14.91 5.65
C ALA A 5 10.22 -15.17 5.45
N GLU A 6 9.64 -16.10 6.24
CA GLU A 6 8.21 -16.39 6.19
C GLU A 6 7.35 -15.14 6.46
N PHE A 7 7.73 -14.36 7.47
CA PHE A 7 7.05 -13.10 7.78
C PHE A 7 7.16 -12.08 6.64
N SER A 8 8.35 -11.93 6.06
CA SER A 8 8.57 -11.02 4.92
C SER A 8 7.71 -11.41 3.72
N PHE A 9 7.65 -12.69 3.36
CA PHE A 9 6.86 -13.15 2.22
C PHE A 9 5.35 -13.02 2.45
N LYS A 10 4.87 -13.29 3.67
CA LYS A 10 3.44 -13.10 4.01
C LYS A 10 3.02 -11.63 3.88
N ASN A 11 3.84 -10.72 4.39
CA ASN A 11 3.58 -9.29 4.27
C ASN A 11 3.63 -8.81 2.82
N ALA A 12 4.67 -9.21 2.08
CA ALA A 12 4.81 -8.84 0.67
C ALA A 12 3.61 -9.32 -0.14
N LEU A 13 3.19 -10.58 0.02
CA LEU A 13 2.02 -11.12 -0.67
C LEU A 13 0.76 -10.28 -0.44
N ALA A 14 0.45 -9.94 0.82
CA ALA A 14 -0.70 -9.10 1.15
C ALA A 14 -0.58 -7.67 0.59
N VAL A 15 0.63 -7.13 0.50
CA VAL A 15 0.88 -5.79 -0.07
C VAL A 15 0.79 -5.81 -1.59
N GLU A 16 1.23 -6.87 -2.27
CA GLU A 16 1.13 -6.94 -3.73
C GLU A 16 -0.33 -7.04 -4.21
N GLU A 17 -1.25 -7.58 -3.41
CA GLU A 17 -2.69 -7.51 -3.69
C GLU A 17 -3.21 -6.06 -3.68
N ILE A 18 -2.70 -5.23 -2.76
CA ILE A 18 -3.02 -3.80 -2.67
C ILE A 18 -2.44 -3.05 -3.88
N HIS A 19 -1.17 -3.30 -4.22
CA HIS A 19 -0.54 -2.72 -5.41
C HIS A 19 -1.28 -3.08 -6.69
N HIS A 20 -1.72 -4.34 -6.82
CA HIS A 20 -2.52 -4.76 -7.95
C HIS A 20 -3.82 -3.95 -8.08
N GLY A 21 -4.51 -3.67 -6.96
CA GLY A 21 -5.68 -2.80 -6.92
C GLY A 21 -5.37 -1.39 -7.44
N LEU A 22 -4.38 -0.73 -6.85
CA LEU A 22 -3.96 0.63 -7.23
C LEU A 22 -3.59 0.73 -8.71
N TYR A 23 -2.79 -0.21 -9.22
CA TYR A 23 -2.42 -0.21 -10.64
C TYR A 23 -3.58 -0.55 -11.57
N SER A 24 -4.54 -1.37 -11.13
CA SER A 24 -5.74 -1.65 -11.92
C SER A 24 -6.61 -0.41 -12.07
N GLU A 25 -6.76 0.39 -11.01
CA GLU A 25 -7.48 1.67 -11.04
C GLU A 25 -6.76 2.68 -11.94
N ALA A 26 -5.44 2.80 -11.79
CA ALA A 26 -4.62 3.65 -12.66
C ALA A 26 -4.74 3.25 -14.14
N LEU A 27 -4.68 1.96 -14.44
CA LEU A 27 -4.82 1.44 -15.80
C LEU A 27 -6.20 1.77 -16.38
N ALA A 28 -7.27 1.60 -15.60
CA ALA A 28 -8.63 1.92 -16.03
C ALA A 28 -8.79 3.42 -16.35
N ALA A 29 -8.21 4.31 -15.54
CA ALA A 29 -8.22 5.75 -15.79
C ALA A 29 -7.53 6.09 -17.12
N VAL A 30 -6.32 5.56 -17.35
CA VAL A 30 -5.54 5.78 -18.58
C VAL A 30 -6.28 5.24 -19.81
N GLN A 31 -6.88 4.06 -19.72
CA GLN A 31 -7.70 3.49 -20.79
C GLN A 31 -8.94 4.34 -21.10
N GLY A 32 -9.48 5.04 -20.10
CA GLY A 32 -10.56 6.02 -20.24
C GLY A 32 -10.11 7.38 -20.79
N GLY A 33 -8.81 7.58 -21.05
CA GLY A 33 -8.26 8.87 -21.51
C GLY A 33 -8.19 9.93 -20.41
N THR A 34 -8.18 9.51 -19.16
CA THR A 34 -8.11 10.37 -17.97
C THR A 34 -6.91 10.04 -17.10
N ASP A 35 -6.51 10.96 -16.24
CA ASP A 35 -5.53 10.69 -15.18
C ASP A 35 -6.26 10.43 -13.85
N LEU A 36 -5.58 9.80 -12.90
CA LEU A 36 -6.10 9.70 -11.54
C LEU A 36 -6.12 11.09 -10.88
N PRO A 37 -7.09 11.36 -9.99
CA PRO A 37 -7.05 12.56 -9.17
C PRO A 37 -5.81 12.54 -8.26
N ALA A 38 -5.21 13.71 -8.04
CA ALA A 38 -4.10 13.82 -7.10
C ALA A 38 -4.56 13.41 -5.68
N ALA A 39 -3.81 12.51 -5.06
CA ALA A 39 -4.04 12.04 -3.70
C ALA A 39 -2.68 11.90 -3.00
N ALA A 40 -2.66 12.21 -1.70
CA ALA A 40 -1.46 11.99 -0.89
C ALA A 40 -1.18 10.48 -0.77
N ILE A 41 0.03 10.04 -1.06
CA ILE A 41 0.43 8.64 -1.00
C ILE A 41 1.21 8.39 0.27
N HIS A 42 0.81 7.38 1.03
CA HIS A 42 1.45 7.02 2.28
C HIS A 42 1.94 5.58 2.26
N VAL A 43 3.14 5.34 2.76
CA VAL A 43 3.76 4.01 2.80
C VAL A 43 4.11 3.61 4.23
N CYS A 44 3.73 2.38 4.59
CA CYS A 44 4.10 1.75 5.85
C CYS A 44 5.61 1.37 5.83
N PRO A 45 6.44 1.89 6.76
CA PRO A 45 7.88 1.61 6.77
C PRO A 45 8.24 0.18 7.19
N VAL A 46 7.27 -0.61 7.66
CA VAL A 46 7.52 -1.97 8.17
C VAL A 46 7.19 -3.04 7.13
N CYS A 47 6.09 -2.87 6.39
CA CYS A 47 5.63 -3.91 5.46
C CYS A 47 5.46 -3.42 4.02
N GLY A 48 5.57 -2.12 3.75
CA GLY A 48 5.41 -1.56 2.40
C GLY A 48 3.95 -1.31 1.98
N ASN A 49 2.96 -1.47 2.87
CA ASN A 49 1.57 -1.18 2.56
C ASN A 49 1.41 0.28 2.10
N THR A 50 0.84 0.47 0.91
CA THR A 50 0.61 1.76 0.24
C THR A 50 -0.86 2.13 0.35
N VAL A 51 -1.17 3.34 0.81
CA VAL A 51 -2.54 3.87 0.91
C VAL A 51 -2.63 5.27 0.33
N GLU A 52 -3.76 5.58 -0.32
CA GLU A 52 -4.04 6.87 -0.93
C GLU A 52 -4.94 7.74 -0.04
N GLY A 53 -4.69 9.04 -0.02
CA GLY A 53 -5.43 10.03 0.74
C GLY A 53 -5.16 9.93 2.25
N GLY A 54 -5.95 9.14 2.95
CA GLY A 54 -5.94 9.06 4.41
C GLY A 54 -5.20 7.83 4.95
N VAL A 55 -4.53 8.00 6.09
CA VAL A 55 -3.87 6.89 6.79
C VAL A 55 -4.82 6.27 7.82
N PRO A 56 -5.02 4.93 7.83
CA PRO A 56 -5.83 4.27 8.84
C PRO A 56 -5.14 4.27 10.21
N ASP A 57 -5.91 4.16 11.30
CA ASP A 57 -5.37 4.11 12.67
C ASP A 57 -4.32 3.01 12.89
N LYS A 58 -4.42 1.91 12.14
CA LYS A 58 -3.45 0.81 12.12
C LYS A 58 -3.25 0.29 10.71
N CYS A 59 -2.03 -0.12 10.41
CA CYS A 59 -1.71 -0.83 9.18
C CYS A 59 -2.50 -2.15 9.10
N SER A 60 -3.29 -2.34 8.05
CA SER A 60 -4.06 -3.57 7.82
C SER A 60 -3.21 -4.83 7.63
N VAL A 61 -1.93 -4.67 7.25
CA VAL A 61 -1.01 -5.78 6.99
C VAL A 61 -0.21 -6.16 8.23
N CYS A 62 0.48 -5.21 8.86
CA CYS A 62 1.41 -5.49 9.97
C CYS A 62 0.99 -4.94 11.35
N GLY A 63 -0.10 -4.19 11.43
CA GLY A 63 -0.69 -3.73 12.68
C GLY A 63 0.00 -2.56 13.38
N ILE A 64 1.05 -1.96 12.80
CA ILE A 64 1.66 -0.76 13.39
C ILE A 64 0.68 0.42 13.41
N PRO A 65 0.83 1.39 14.32
CA PRO A 65 0.00 2.59 14.33
C PRO A 65 0.11 3.38 13.02
N GLY A 66 -1.02 3.91 12.55
CA GLY A 66 -1.13 4.76 11.36
C GLY A 66 -0.17 5.94 11.36
N ALA A 67 0.02 6.56 12.52
CA ALA A 67 0.97 7.66 12.71
C ALA A 67 2.44 7.34 12.33
N ARG A 68 2.77 6.08 12.02
CA ARG A 68 4.09 5.66 11.53
C ARG A 68 4.19 5.57 10.00
N PHE A 69 3.09 5.73 9.27
CA PHE A 69 3.16 5.84 7.81
C PHE A 69 3.89 7.12 7.42
N MET A 70 4.57 7.06 6.27
CA MET A 70 5.29 8.19 5.70
C MET A 70 4.56 8.64 4.44
N GLU A 71 4.21 9.92 4.36
CA GLU A 71 3.78 10.53 3.11
C GLU A 71 4.96 10.60 2.14
N ILE A 72 4.76 10.20 0.88
CA ILE A 72 5.81 10.14 -0.14
C ILE A 72 5.48 10.93 -1.42
N ALA A 73 4.21 11.27 -1.64
CA ALA A 73 3.73 12.04 -2.79
C ALA A 73 2.42 12.74 -2.44
#